data_AF-A0AAV3XRX7-F1
#
_entry.id   AF-A0AAV3XRX7-F1
#
_cell.length_a   1.000
_cell.length_b   1.000
_cell.length_c   1.000
_cell.angle_alpha   90.00
_cell.angle_beta   90.00
_cell.angle_gamma   90.00
#
_symmetry.space_group_name_H-M   'P 1'
#
loop_
_entity.id
_entity.type
_entity.pdbx_description
1 polymer ?
#
loop_
_entity_poly.entity_id
_entity_poly.type
_entity_poly.pdbx_seq_one_letter_code
_entity_poly.pdbx_strand_id
1 'polypeptide(L)'
;MKDTRRGAETLELTSESLLAINKSGLQVKFKIWCLQFMLITKLLWPPLVYDICSSTVEAIEAKINKYTRKWLGGSSGSFTMLEESDDPVVKTVQPSLKTGRKWKVTEAVDEAKECLKLKEVIGQTQTDRRGFGSTTAKWWSKTEGKEKRDMIIDEIRNKEDSTRVQKAVQQPQQGQWTNWDTAIQRSLTWNDIWHMAPLRISFLIRSVYDLLPSNANLVRWGKKDDPTCPLCQGRQTTEHVLSSCKVALSQGRYTWRHNRVLQELASVISTGKGEIHPSSTSSTVFTTEGGVKKWHGGSITINTHRKGLLDGCDDWVISADFPE
;
A
#
# COMPACT_ATOMS: atom_id res chain seq x y z
N MET A 1 -21.53 7.55 40.97
CA MET A 1 -22.50 8.40 40.23
C MET A 1 -22.09 8.27 38.77
N LYS A 2 -22.87 7.58 37.94
CA LYS A 2 -22.44 7.23 36.57
C LYS A 2 -22.42 8.48 35.70
N ASP A 3 -21.36 8.69 34.92
CA ASP A 3 -21.24 9.86 34.04
C ASP A 3 -22.04 9.63 32.76
N THR A 4 -23.32 10.06 32.78
CA THR A 4 -24.25 9.92 31.66
C THR A 4 -23.91 10.83 30.49
N ARG A 5 -23.25 11.97 30.74
CA ARG A 5 -22.91 12.94 29.69
C ARG A 5 -21.76 12.42 28.83
N ARG A 6 -20.67 11.95 29.45
CA ARG A 6 -19.54 11.35 28.73
C ARG A 6 -19.92 10.07 27.99
N GLY A 7 -20.83 9.28 28.55
CA GLY A 7 -21.40 8.12 27.86
C GLY A 7 -22.12 8.49 26.56
N ALA A 8 -22.96 9.53 26.58
CA ALA A 8 -23.69 10.00 25.40
C ALA A 8 -22.75 10.56 24.31
N GLU A 9 -21.78 11.40 24.69
CA GLU A 9 -20.75 11.95 23.79
C GLU A 9 -19.97 10.83 23.07
N THR A 10 -19.57 9.80 23.82
CA THR A 10 -18.80 8.67 23.27
C THR A 10 -19.64 7.84 22.29
N LEU A 11 -20.94 7.66 22.58
CA LEU A 11 -21.87 6.95 21.69
C LEU A 11 -22.13 7.72 20.38
N GLU A 12 -22.22 9.05 20.45
CA GLU A 12 -22.36 9.92 19.29
C GLU A 12 -21.11 9.88 18.42
N LEU A 13 -19.92 10.08 19.01
CA LEU A 13 -18.63 9.97 18.33
C LEU A 13 -18.46 8.60 17.64
N THR A 14 -18.85 7.52 18.32
CA THR A 14 -18.84 6.17 17.75
C THR A 14 -19.72 6.11 16.50
N SER A 15 -20.93 6.68 16.56
CA SER A 15 -21.90 6.62 15.48
C SER A 15 -21.41 7.39 14.25
N GLU A 16 -20.89 8.60 14.46
CA GLU A 16 -20.32 9.43 13.41
C GLU A 16 -19.09 8.78 12.77
N SER A 17 -18.18 8.26 13.59
CA SER A 17 -16.96 7.61 13.11
C SER A 17 -17.26 6.35 12.31
N LEU A 18 -18.19 5.50 12.78
CA LEU A 18 -18.63 4.31 12.05
C LEU A 18 -19.34 4.67 10.74
N LEU A 19 -20.14 5.75 10.73
CA LEU A 19 -20.76 6.26 9.51
C LEU A 19 -19.73 6.76 8.50
N ALA A 20 -18.70 7.49 8.96
CA ALA A 20 -17.61 7.96 8.13
C ALA A 20 -16.82 6.80 7.52
N ILE A 21 -16.45 5.79 8.34
CA ILE A 21 -15.77 4.58 7.87
C ILE A 21 -16.66 3.82 6.88
N ASN A 22 -17.96 3.67 7.16
CA ASN A 22 -18.86 2.95 6.26
C ASN A 22 -19.05 3.68 4.91
N LYS A 23 -19.13 5.01 4.91
CA LYS A 23 -19.22 5.84 3.69
C LYS A 23 -17.91 5.91 2.92
N SER A 24 -16.78 5.61 3.56
CA SER A 24 -15.50 5.56 2.87
C SER A 24 -15.50 4.49 1.78
N GLY A 25 -14.84 4.78 0.66
CA GLY A 25 -14.62 3.83 -0.45
C GLY A 25 -13.57 2.76 -0.14
N LEU A 26 -13.16 2.60 1.12
CA LEU A 26 -12.14 1.65 1.53
C LEU A 26 -12.62 0.20 1.33
N GLN A 27 -11.69 -0.69 0.98
CA GLN A 27 -11.93 -2.13 0.99
C GLN A 27 -12.25 -2.62 2.41
N VAL A 28 -12.98 -3.72 2.52
CA VAL A 28 -13.44 -4.30 3.80
C VAL A 28 -12.31 -4.45 4.81
N LYS A 29 -11.16 -5.01 4.40
CA LYS A 29 -9.97 -5.18 5.26
C LYS A 29 -9.49 -3.87 5.89
N PHE A 30 -9.52 -2.78 5.13
CA PHE A 30 -9.09 -1.46 5.61
C PHE A 30 -10.14 -0.81 6.51
N LYS A 31 -11.43 -1.05 6.27
CA LYS A 31 -12.51 -0.62 7.18
C LYS A 31 -12.38 -1.26 8.56
N ILE A 32 -12.08 -2.57 8.60
CA ILE A 32 -11.83 -3.32 9.84
C ILE A 32 -10.54 -2.84 10.50
N TRP A 33 -9.50 -2.58 9.72
CA TRP A 33 -8.27 -1.99 10.23
C TRP A 33 -8.51 -0.63 10.90
N CYS A 34 -9.25 0.28 10.25
CA CYS A 34 -9.62 1.57 10.86
C CYS A 34 -10.45 1.40 12.13
N LEU A 35 -11.36 0.42 12.16
CA LEU A 35 -12.10 0.08 13.37
C LEU A 35 -11.15 -0.35 14.49
N GLN A 36 -10.28 -1.33 14.24
CA GLN A 36 -9.39 -1.92 15.24
C GLN A 36 -8.35 -0.94 15.76
N PHE A 37 -7.67 -0.21 14.86
CA PHE A 37 -6.47 0.55 15.20
C PHE A 37 -6.70 2.06 15.35
N MET A 38 -7.87 2.57 14.95
CA MET A 38 -8.19 3.98 15.15
C MET A 38 -9.38 4.16 16.08
N LEU A 39 -10.52 3.55 15.74
CA LEU A 39 -11.77 3.80 16.46
C LEU A 39 -11.77 3.11 17.84
N ILE A 40 -11.43 1.83 17.93
CA ILE A 40 -11.39 1.11 19.21
C ILE A 40 -10.35 1.74 20.15
N THR A 41 -9.18 2.12 19.65
CA THR A 41 -8.17 2.82 20.45
C THR A 41 -8.69 4.15 21.02
N LYS A 42 -9.49 4.90 20.25
CA LYS A 42 -10.16 6.12 20.74
C LYS A 42 -11.27 5.83 21.75
N LEU A 43 -12.02 4.75 21.54
CA LEU A 43 -13.16 4.37 22.40
C LEU A 43 -12.74 3.64 23.68
N LEU A 44 -11.51 3.13 23.77
CA LEU A 44 -10.99 2.46 24.97
C LEU A 44 -10.70 3.45 26.11
N TRP A 45 -10.33 4.69 25.78
CA TRP A 45 -9.95 5.70 26.78
C TRP A 45 -11.12 6.16 27.68
N PRO A 46 -12.31 6.52 27.15
CA PRO A 46 -13.41 7.01 27.98
C PRO A 46 -13.88 6.03 29.07
N PRO A 47 -14.06 4.72 28.81
CA PRO A 47 -14.42 3.75 29.85
C PRO A 47 -13.31 3.48 30.87
N LEU A 48 -12.04 3.76 30.53
CA LEU A 48 -10.91 3.60 31.45
C LEU A 48 -10.83 4.75 32.47
N VAL A 49 -11.27 5.94 32.06
CA VAL A 49 -11.17 7.17 32.88
C VAL A 49 -12.47 7.50 33.59
N TYR A 50 -13.61 7.25 32.95
CA TYR A 50 -14.93 7.63 33.45
C TYR A 50 -15.78 6.41 33.78
N ASP A 51 -16.58 6.53 34.84
CA ASP A 51 -17.54 5.49 35.26
C ASP A 51 -18.80 5.54 34.38
N ILE A 52 -18.66 4.98 33.17
CA ILE A 52 -19.72 4.90 32.14
C ILE A 52 -20.61 3.68 32.42
N CYS A 53 -21.92 3.82 32.25
CA CYS A 53 -22.86 2.71 32.45
C CYS A 53 -22.64 1.55 31.45
N SER A 54 -22.64 0.30 31.94
CA SER A 54 -22.54 -0.92 31.10
C SER A 54 -23.53 -0.92 29.92
N SER A 55 -24.77 -0.46 30.14
CA SER A 55 -25.78 -0.38 29.08
C SER A 55 -25.37 0.53 27.91
N THR A 56 -24.58 1.57 28.17
CA THR A 56 -24.06 2.46 27.12
C THR A 56 -22.91 1.80 26.36
N VAL A 57 -22.05 1.06 27.07
CA VAL A 57 -20.96 0.28 26.47
C VAL A 57 -21.52 -0.84 25.58
N GLU A 58 -22.53 -1.57 26.04
CA GLU A 58 -23.24 -2.58 25.26
C GLU A 58 -23.90 -1.98 24.01
N ALA A 59 -24.45 -0.76 24.10
CA ALA A 59 -25.00 -0.06 22.94
C ALA A 59 -23.91 0.35 21.93
N ILE A 60 -22.72 0.76 22.40
CA ILE A 60 -21.55 1.02 21.55
C ILE A 60 -21.12 -0.26 20.85
N GLU A 61 -20.96 -1.36 21.60
CA GLU A 61 -20.57 -2.66 21.07
C GLU A 61 -21.56 -3.19 20.03
N ALA A 62 -22.86 -3.10 20.31
CA ALA A 62 -23.92 -3.49 19.38
C ALA A 62 -23.85 -2.71 18.06
N LYS A 63 -23.56 -1.40 18.11
CA LYS A 63 -23.34 -0.58 16.91
C LYS A 63 -22.10 -1.04 16.14
N ILE A 64 -20.97 -1.24 16.82
CA ILE A 64 -19.74 -1.74 16.20
C ILE A 64 -20.02 -3.09 15.51
N ASN A 65 -20.58 -4.06 16.23
CA ASN A 65 -20.89 -5.39 15.72
C ASN A 65 -21.86 -5.36 14.52
N LYS A 66 -22.78 -4.40 14.47
CA LYS A 66 -23.66 -4.20 13.31
C LYS A 66 -22.86 -3.80 12.06
N TYR A 67 -21.94 -2.84 12.17
CA TYR A 67 -21.12 -2.41 11.04
C TYR A 67 -20.07 -3.45 10.66
N THR A 68 -19.44 -4.10 11.64
CA THR A 68 -18.45 -5.17 11.40
C THR A 68 -19.07 -6.35 10.66
N ARG A 69 -20.25 -6.82 11.09
CA ARG A 69 -20.99 -7.89 10.38
C ARG A 69 -21.38 -7.49 8.97
N LYS A 70 -21.78 -6.23 8.79
CA LYS A 70 -22.08 -5.68 7.45
C LYS A 70 -20.84 -5.70 6.55
N TRP A 71 -19.69 -5.23 7.02
CA TRP A 71 -18.47 -5.16 6.22
C TRP A 71 -17.90 -6.55 5.92
N LEU A 72 -17.91 -7.46 6.90
CA LEU A 72 -17.37 -8.81 6.73
C LEU A 72 -18.22 -9.71 5.84
N GLY A 73 -19.46 -9.31 5.49
CA GLY A 73 -20.44 -10.22 4.89
C GLY A 73 -20.90 -11.30 5.87
N GLY A 74 -20.74 -11.07 7.18
CA GLY A 74 -21.16 -12.02 8.20
C GLY A 74 -22.65 -12.30 8.13
N SER A 75 -23.46 -11.30 7.80
CA SER A 75 -24.91 -11.48 7.61
C SER A 75 -25.25 -12.30 6.37
N SER A 76 -24.52 -12.18 5.26
CA SER A 76 -24.74 -13.02 4.08
C SER A 76 -24.29 -14.45 4.31
N GLY A 77 -23.16 -14.67 5.00
CA GLY A 77 -22.69 -16.00 5.40
C GLY A 77 -23.63 -16.70 6.40
N SER A 78 -24.16 -15.96 7.37
CA SER A 78 -25.18 -16.50 8.30
C SER A 78 -26.50 -16.78 7.60
N PHE A 79 -26.91 -15.95 6.64
CA PHE A 79 -28.15 -16.17 5.88
C PHE A 79 -28.07 -17.44 5.03
N THR A 80 -26.99 -17.61 4.27
CA THR A 80 -26.78 -18.81 3.45
C THR A 80 -26.65 -20.06 4.31
N MET A 81 -26.02 -19.97 5.49
CA MET A 81 -25.98 -21.06 6.46
C MET A 81 -27.36 -21.46 6.99
N LEU A 82 -28.26 -20.49 7.19
CA LEU A 82 -29.64 -20.76 7.63
C LEU A 82 -30.47 -21.38 6.51
N GLU A 83 -30.30 -20.93 5.26
CA GLU A 83 -30.96 -21.53 4.09
C GLU A 83 -30.50 -22.96 3.81
N GLU A 84 -29.21 -23.23 3.98
CA GLU A 84 -28.57 -24.53 3.75
C GLU A 84 -28.51 -25.40 5.02
N SER A 85 -29.26 -25.07 6.06
CA SER A 85 -29.27 -25.84 7.30
C SER A 85 -29.86 -27.23 7.09
N ASP A 86 -29.21 -28.25 7.66
CA ASP A 86 -29.70 -29.64 7.68
C ASP A 86 -30.93 -29.82 8.59
N ASP A 87 -31.21 -28.85 9.48
CA ASP A 87 -32.35 -28.89 10.38
C ASP A 87 -33.65 -28.50 9.63
N PRO A 88 -34.64 -29.40 9.52
CA PRO A 88 -35.88 -29.13 8.80
C PRO A 88 -36.70 -27.99 9.42
N VAL A 89 -36.60 -27.77 10.74
CA VAL A 89 -37.31 -26.68 11.42
C VAL A 89 -36.73 -25.33 11.01
N VAL A 90 -35.39 -25.21 11.01
CA VAL A 90 -34.69 -23.98 10.62
C VAL A 90 -34.97 -23.64 9.15
N LYS A 91 -34.96 -24.65 8.28
CA LYS A 91 -35.26 -24.50 6.85
C LYS A 91 -36.70 -24.05 6.58
N THR A 92 -37.64 -24.47 7.42
CA THR A 92 -39.06 -24.10 7.31
C THR A 92 -39.31 -22.68 7.84
N VAL A 93 -38.66 -22.31 8.95
CA VAL A 93 -38.87 -21.02 9.62
C VAL A 93 -38.20 -19.86 8.87
N GLN A 94 -37.08 -20.10 8.18
CA GLN A 94 -36.26 -19.08 7.49
C GLN A 94 -36.20 -17.74 8.26
N PRO A 95 -35.56 -17.72 9.45
CA PRO A 95 -35.60 -16.55 10.30
C PRO A 95 -35.03 -15.33 9.60
N SER A 96 -35.85 -14.28 9.47
CA SER A 96 -35.47 -13.06 8.79
C SER A 96 -34.31 -12.38 9.54
N LEU A 97 -33.17 -12.21 8.87
CA LEU A 97 -32.08 -11.44 9.44
C LEU A 97 -32.44 -9.95 9.44
N LYS A 98 -32.39 -9.31 10.62
CA LYS A 98 -32.58 -7.86 10.77
C LYS A 98 -31.42 -7.10 10.10
N THR A 99 -31.57 -6.87 8.80
CA THR A 99 -30.64 -6.10 7.97
C THR A 99 -31.14 -4.66 7.86
N GLY A 100 -30.25 -3.72 7.50
CA GLY A 100 -30.61 -2.30 7.49
C GLY A 100 -31.58 -1.94 6.36
N ARG A 101 -32.27 -0.79 6.46
CA ARG A 101 -33.27 -0.34 5.46
C ARG A 101 -32.75 -0.27 4.00
N LYS A 102 -31.46 0.02 3.81
CA LYS A 102 -30.83 0.23 2.49
C LYS A 102 -30.20 -1.02 1.88
N TRP A 103 -30.02 -2.08 2.65
CA TRP A 103 -29.35 -3.29 2.18
C TRP A 103 -30.03 -4.50 2.79
N LYS A 104 -30.67 -5.29 1.92
CA LYS A 104 -31.32 -6.54 2.26
C LYS A 104 -30.44 -7.69 1.83
N VAL A 105 -30.23 -8.63 2.74
CA VAL A 105 -29.34 -9.77 2.50
C VAL A 105 -29.95 -10.80 1.55
N THR A 106 -31.27 -10.99 1.60
CA THR A 106 -31.99 -11.90 0.69
C THR A 106 -31.74 -11.53 -0.77
N GLU A 107 -32.06 -10.28 -1.14
CA GLU A 107 -31.88 -9.76 -2.50
C GLU A 107 -30.41 -9.87 -2.96
N ALA A 108 -29.45 -9.53 -2.10
CA ALA A 108 -28.04 -9.59 -2.44
C ALA A 108 -27.52 -11.03 -2.61
N VAL A 109 -28.03 -11.98 -1.83
CA VAL A 109 -27.66 -13.39 -1.91
C VAL A 109 -28.29 -14.04 -3.15
N ASP A 110 -29.55 -13.74 -3.45
CA ASP A 110 -30.24 -14.28 -4.63
C ASP A 110 -29.58 -13.78 -5.91
N GLU A 111 -29.26 -12.50 -5.99
CA GLU A 111 -28.55 -11.94 -7.13
C GLU A 111 -27.14 -12.55 -7.29
N ALA A 112 -26.42 -12.77 -6.18
CA ALA A 112 -25.13 -13.45 -6.21
C ALA A 112 -25.26 -14.90 -6.71
N LYS A 113 -26.29 -15.64 -6.27
CA LYS A 113 -26.58 -17.00 -6.77
C LYS A 113 -26.85 -16.98 -8.28
N GLU A 114 -27.60 -16.00 -8.78
CA GLU A 114 -27.86 -15.84 -10.22
C GLU A 114 -26.58 -15.52 -11.01
N CYS A 115 -25.75 -14.60 -10.53
CA CYS A 115 -24.46 -14.31 -11.15
C CYS A 115 -23.53 -15.54 -11.19
N LEU A 116 -23.51 -16.36 -10.14
CA LEU A 116 -22.72 -17.59 -10.10
C LEU A 116 -23.22 -18.64 -11.10
N LYS A 117 -24.55 -18.81 -11.21
CA LYS A 117 -25.16 -19.65 -12.25
C LYS A 117 -24.80 -19.14 -13.65
N LEU A 118 -24.85 -17.83 -13.87
CA LEU A 118 -24.49 -17.23 -15.16
C LEU A 118 -23.01 -17.48 -15.50
N LYS A 119 -22.09 -17.33 -14.53
CA LYS A 119 -20.66 -17.63 -14.72
C LYS A 119 -20.42 -19.10 -15.06
N GLU A 120 -21.18 -20.00 -14.45
CA GLU A 120 -21.14 -21.42 -14.77
C GLU A 120 -21.62 -21.69 -16.21
N VAL A 121 -22.67 -21.02 -16.68
CA VAL A 121 -23.14 -21.13 -18.08
C VAL A 121 -22.12 -20.56 -19.07
N ILE A 122 -21.53 -19.41 -18.76
CA ILE A 122 -20.48 -18.80 -19.59
C ILE A 122 -19.23 -19.69 -19.64
N GLY A 123 -18.99 -20.46 -18.58
CA GLY A 123 -17.83 -21.32 -18.43
C GLY A 123 -16.54 -20.52 -18.19
N GLN A 124 -15.41 -21.20 -18.31
CA GLN A 124 -14.11 -20.61 -18.06
C GLN A 124 -13.65 -19.78 -19.26
N THR A 125 -13.58 -18.46 -19.07
CA THR A 125 -12.99 -17.55 -20.05
C THR A 125 -11.49 -17.40 -19.82
N GLN A 126 -10.74 -17.11 -20.88
CA GLN A 126 -9.33 -16.78 -20.76
C GLN A 126 -9.18 -15.40 -20.10
N THR A 127 -8.82 -15.38 -18.82
CA THR A 127 -8.57 -14.14 -18.07
C THR A 127 -7.14 -13.63 -18.24
N ASP A 128 -6.19 -14.55 -18.42
CA ASP A 128 -4.75 -14.26 -18.46
C ASP A 128 -4.07 -14.83 -19.72
N ARG A 129 -2.82 -14.43 -19.94
CA ARG A 129 -1.93 -15.03 -20.97
C ARG A 129 -1.47 -16.46 -20.65
N ARG A 130 -1.93 -17.06 -19.55
CA ARG A 130 -1.59 -18.43 -19.12
C ARG A 130 -2.30 -19.52 -19.93
N GLY A 131 -3.30 -19.16 -20.75
CA GLY A 131 -4.05 -20.07 -21.59
C GLY A 131 -5.20 -20.80 -20.86
N PHE A 132 -6.05 -21.46 -21.64
CA PHE A 132 -7.18 -22.25 -21.14
C PHE A 132 -6.70 -23.45 -20.31
N GLY A 133 -7.37 -23.74 -19.20
CA GLY A 133 -7.06 -24.88 -18.32
C GLY A 133 -5.95 -24.65 -17.28
N SER A 134 -5.29 -23.48 -17.28
CA SER A 134 -4.27 -23.16 -16.27
C SER A 134 -4.85 -22.96 -14.85
N THR A 135 -6.14 -22.68 -14.72
CA THR A 135 -6.81 -22.46 -13.44
C THR A 135 -7.86 -23.54 -13.23
N THR A 136 -7.89 -24.15 -12.05
CA THR A 136 -8.95 -25.09 -11.67
C THR A 136 -10.26 -24.32 -11.46
N ALA A 137 -11.22 -24.50 -12.37
CA ALA A 137 -12.52 -23.88 -12.25
C ALA A 137 -13.32 -24.52 -11.11
N LYS A 138 -13.81 -23.69 -10.19
CA LYS A 138 -14.79 -24.08 -9.19
C LYS A 138 -16.18 -23.87 -9.77
N TRP A 139 -16.95 -24.96 -9.84
CA TRP A 139 -18.28 -24.98 -10.44
C TRP A 139 -19.35 -24.85 -9.38
N TRP A 140 -20.24 -23.88 -9.52
CA TRP A 140 -21.29 -23.61 -8.55
C TRP A 140 -22.19 -24.83 -8.31
N SER A 141 -22.55 -25.58 -9.36
CA SER A 141 -23.33 -26.81 -9.27
C SER A 141 -22.66 -27.94 -8.48
N LYS A 142 -21.32 -27.97 -8.42
CA LYS A 142 -20.54 -29.05 -7.80
C LYS A 142 -20.04 -28.71 -6.40
N THR A 143 -20.12 -27.45 -5.99
CA THR A 143 -19.73 -27.01 -4.66
C THR A 143 -20.88 -27.16 -3.68
N GLU A 144 -20.57 -27.61 -2.46
CA GLU A 144 -21.53 -27.78 -1.37
C GLU A 144 -21.02 -27.17 -0.05
N GLY A 145 -21.95 -26.87 0.84
CA GLY A 145 -21.66 -26.39 2.19
C GLY A 145 -20.84 -25.10 2.24
N LYS A 146 -19.72 -25.12 2.97
CA LYS A 146 -18.92 -23.91 3.23
C LYS A 146 -18.39 -23.27 1.95
N GLU A 147 -17.91 -24.08 1.00
CA GLU A 147 -17.32 -23.54 -0.23
C GLU A 147 -18.34 -22.77 -1.05
N LYS A 148 -19.57 -23.28 -1.12
CA LYS A 148 -20.70 -22.64 -1.78
C LYS A 148 -21.02 -21.29 -1.13
N ARG A 149 -21.01 -21.22 0.20
CA ARG A 149 -21.20 -19.97 0.96
C ARG A 149 -20.08 -18.97 0.71
N ASP A 150 -18.83 -19.43 0.68
CA ASP A 150 -17.68 -18.57 0.41
C ASP A 150 -17.76 -17.98 -1.01
N MET A 151 -18.17 -18.77 -2.01
CA MET A 151 -18.43 -18.26 -3.37
C MET A 151 -19.49 -17.15 -3.42
N ILE A 152 -20.60 -17.29 -2.68
CA ILE A 152 -21.62 -16.23 -2.59
C ILE A 152 -21.03 -14.96 -1.96
N ILE A 153 -20.30 -15.11 -0.84
CA ILE A 153 -19.72 -13.97 -0.12
C ILE A 153 -18.72 -13.22 -1.02
N ASP A 154 -17.86 -13.97 -1.72
CA ASP A 154 -16.89 -13.39 -2.63
C ASP A 154 -17.56 -12.73 -3.84
N GLU A 155 -18.66 -13.28 -4.35
CA GLU A 155 -19.41 -12.63 -5.43
C GLU A 155 -20.06 -11.31 -4.99
N ILE A 156 -20.65 -11.27 -3.78
CA ILE A 156 -21.19 -10.03 -3.20
C ILE A 156 -20.08 -8.98 -3.05
N ARG A 157 -18.88 -9.38 -2.60
CA ARG A 157 -17.72 -8.49 -2.49
C ARG A 157 -17.27 -7.99 -3.85
N ASN A 158 -17.13 -8.88 -4.83
CA ASN A 158 -16.73 -8.55 -6.19
C ASN A 158 -17.70 -7.56 -6.81
N LYS A 159 -19.01 -7.74 -6.64
CA LYS A 159 -20.02 -6.80 -7.14
C LYS A 159 -19.89 -5.41 -6.51
N GLU A 160 -19.66 -5.34 -5.20
CA GLU A 160 -19.43 -4.07 -4.52
C GLU A 160 -18.13 -3.39 -5.00
N ASP A 161 -17.07 -4.17 -5.21
CA ASP A 161 -15.80 -3.70 -5.76
C ASP A 161 -15.95 -3.23 -7.22
N SER A 162 -16.70 -3.94 -8.06
CA SER A 162 -17.03 -3.50 -9.43
C SER A 162 -17.76 -2.15 -9.43
N THR A 163 -18.69 -1.94 -8.49
CA THR A 163 -19.38 -0.65 -8.33
C THR A 163 -18.41 0.47 -7.94
N ARG A 164 -17.44 0.17 -7.05
CA ARG A 164 -16.38 1.11 -6.68
C ARG A 164 -15.48 1.45 -7.88
N VAL A 165 -15.10 0.46 -8.67
CA VAL A 165 -14.30 0.64 -9.88
C VAL A 165 -15.06 1.44 -10.93
N GLN A 166 -16.34 1.15 -11.18
CA GLN A 166 -17.20 1.95 -12.08
C GLN A 166 -17.23 3.42 -11.67
N LYS A 167 -17.39 3.69 -10.36
CA LYS A 167 -17.34 5.05 -9.84
C LYS A 167 -15.96 5.69 -10.02
N ALA A 168 -14.87 4.94 -9.82
CA ALA A 168 -13.53 5.43 -10.03
C ALA A 168 -13.27 5.79 -11.50
N VAL A 169 -13.71 4.96 -12.45
CA VAL A 169 -13.60 5.24 -13.91
C VAL A 169 -14.32 6.54 -14.30
N GLN A 170 -15.44 6.85 -13.65
CA GLN A 170 -16.17 8.11 -13.86
C GLN A 170 -15.47 9.36 -13.29
N GLN A 171 -14.38 9.19 -12.53
CA GLN A 171 -13.63 10.29 -11.92
C GLN A 171 -12.35 10.55 -12.72
N PRO A 172 -12.34 11.48 -13.69
CA PRO A 172 -11.22 11.65 -14.61
C PRO A 172 -9.93 12.13 -13.94
N GLN A 173 -9.96 12.69 -12.72
CA GLN A 173 -8.76 13.11 -12.00
C GLN A 173 -8.34 12.08 -10.95
N GLN A 174 -9.23 11.74 -10.02
CA GLN A 174 -8.94 10.82 -8.91
C GLN A 174 -8.89 9.35 -9.35
N GLY A 175 -9.57 9.02 -10.45
CA GLY A 175 -9.65 7.68 -11.04
C GLY A 175 -8.60 7.39 -12.10
N GLN A 176 -7.62 8.28 -12.31
CA GLN A 176 -6.55 8.07 -13.31
C GLN A 176 -5.81 6.74 -13.15
N TRP A 177 -5.74 6.21 -11.92
CA TRP A 177 -5.15 4.91 -11.62
C TRP A 177 -5.82 3.74 -12.35
N THR A 178 -7.05 3.90 -12.83
CA THR A 178 -7.75 2.88 -13.63
C THR A 178 -7.17 2.69 -15.04
N ASN A 179 -6.37 3.65 -15.53
CA ASN A 179 -5.77 3.62 -16.86
C ASN A 179 -4.24 3.37 -16.82
N TRP A 180 -3.69 2.96 -15.68
CA TRP A 180 -2.24 2.80 -15.48
C TRP A 180 -1.70 1.43 -15.93
N ASP A 181 -2.22 0.87 -17.02
CA ASP A 181 -1.83 -0.46 -17.49
C ASP A 181 -0.34 -0.58 -17.86
N THR A 182 0.27 0.54 -18.27
CA THR A 182 1.68 0.63 -18.66
C THR A 182 2.58 1.23 -17.58
N ALA A 183 2.01 1.67 -16.45
CA ALA A 183 2.78 2.34 -15.42
C ALA A 183 3.67 1.33 -14.67
N ILE A 184 4.95 1.68 -14.49
CA ILE A 184 5.87 0.87 -13.69
C ILE A 184 5.46 1.01 -12.21
N GLN A 185 5.17 -0.13 -11.57
CA GLN A 185 4.84 -0.15 -10.16
C GLN A 185 6.06 0.26 -9.33
N ARG A 186 5.94 1.36 -8.58
CA ARG A 186 6.90 1.72 -7.55
C ARG A 186 6.59 0.95 -6.27
N SER A 187 7.48 0.05 -5.87
CA SER A 187 7.40 -0.56 -4.55
C SER A 187 7.78 0.46 -3.49
N LEU A 188 6.87 0.72 -2.55
CA LEU A 188 7.15 1.45 -1.31
C LEU A 188 6.94 0.47 -0.18
N THR A 189 8.02 0.03 0.46
CA THR A 189 7.90 -0.84 1.62
C THR A 189 7.43 -0.02 2.82
N TRP A 190 6.82 -0.69 3.81
CA TRP A 190 6.47 -0.03 5.07
C TRP A 190 7.70 0.59 5.75
N ASN A 191 8.86 -0.07 5.65
CA ASN A 191 10.10 0.44 6.21
C ASN A 191 10.50 1.78 5.54
N ASP A 192 10.39 1.86 4.21
CA ASP A 192 10.65 3.09 3.48
C ASP A 192 9.71 4.21 3.91
N ILE A 193 8.42 3.91 4.08
CA ILE A 193 7.41 4.89 4.50
C ILE A 193 7.72 5.40 5.92
N TRP A 194 8.10 4.53 6.85
CA TRP A 194 8.43 4.91 8.22
C TRP A 194 9.67 5.80 8.33
N HIS A 195 10.68 5.56 7.50
CA HIS A 195 11.92 6.33 7.51
C HIS A 195 11.90 7.54 6.56
N MET A 196 10.86 7.71 5.74
CA MET A 196 10.72 8.89 4.89
C MET A 196 10.23 10.10 5.68
N ALA A 197 10.83 11.26 5.38
CA ALA A 197 10.32 12.53 5.86
C ALA A 197 8.83 12.72 5.46
N PRO A 198 7.94 13.21 6.35
CA PRO A 198 6.51 13.33 6.08
C PRO A 198 6.16 14.12 4.81
N LEU A 199 6.91 15.19 4.54
CA LEU A 199 6.74 16.02 3.34
C LEU A 199 7.05 15.26 2.04
N ARG A 200 7.98 14.30 2.09
CA ARG A 200 8.33 13.47 0.93
C ARG A 200 7.20 12.53 0.57
N ILE A 201 6.59 11.87 1.56
CA ILE A 201 5.44 10.97 1.35
C ILE A 201 4.26 11.77 0.82
N SER A 202 3.97 12.91 1.43
CA SER A 202 2.90 13.82 0.98
C SER A 202 3.09 14.25 -0.46
N PHE A 203 4.32 14.65 -0.82
CA PHE A 203 4.68 15.02 -2.19
C PHE A 203 4.49 13.85 -3.16
N LEU A 204 4.98 12.65 -2.82
CA LEU A 204 4.87 11.46 -3.68
C LEU A 204 3.40 11.12 -3.97
N ILE A 205 2.57 11.02 -2.93
CA ILE A 205 1.14 10.70 -3.10
C ILE A 205 0.45 11.77 -3.94
N ARG A 206 0.71 13.06 -3.68
CA ARG A 206 0.11 14.16 -4.44
C ARG A 206 0.61 14.22 -5.88
N SER A 207 1.86 13.83 -6.14
CA SER A 207 2.41 13.80 -7.50
C SER A 207 1.74 12.74 -8.36
N VAL A 208 1.48 11.56 -7.78
CA VAL A 208 0.84 10.42 -8.45
C VAL A 208 -0.60 10.72 -8.87
N TYR A 209 -1.35 11.47 -8.06
CA TYR A 209 -2.73 11.84 -8.35
C TYR A 209 -2.90 13.23 -8.97
N ASP A 210 -1.82 13.86 -9.47
CA ASP A 210 -1.82 15.21 -10.05
C ASP A 210 -2.54 16.24 -9.14
N LEU A 211 -2.20 16.23 -7.84
CA LEU A 211 -2.73 17.12 -6.79
C LEU A 211 -1.72 18.19 -6.34
N LEU A 212 -0.54 18.24 -6.94
CA LEU A 212 0.46 19.28 -6.66
C LEU A 212 0.05 20.62 -7.27
N PRO A 213 0.50 21.76 -6.71
CA PRO A 213 0.15 23.09 -7.17
C PRO A 213 0.87 23.47 -8.48
N SER A 214 0.56 22.78 -9.58
CA SER A 214 0.94 23.16 -10.95
C SER A 214 0.03 24.29 -11.45
N ASN A 215 0.44 25.13 -12.42
CA ASN A 215 -0.45 26.18 -12.93
C ASN A 215 -1.76 25.60 -13.50
N ALA A 216 -1.74 24.42 -14.12
CA ALA A 216 -2.96 23.75 -14.56
C ALA A 216 -3.92 23.44 -13.39
N ASN A 217 -3.40 23.00 -12.25
CA ASN A 217 -4.20 22.76 -11.05
C ASN A 217 -4.64 24.06 -10.35
N LEU A 218 -3.78 25.08 -10.33
CA LEU A 218 -4.13 26.39 -9.78
C LEU A 218 -5.29 27.04 -10.55
N VAL A 219 -5.32 26.89 -11.88
CA VAL A 219 -6.47 27.31 -12.70
C VAL A 219 -7.73 26.51 -12.36
N ARG A 220 -7.62 25.17 -12.25
CA ARG A 220 -8.76 24.33 -11.80
C ARG A 220 -9.29 24.74 -10.42
N TRP A 221 -8.42 25.22 -9.53
CA TRP A 221 -8.78 25.69 -8.19
C TRP A 221 -9.23 27.15 -8.14
N GLY A 222 -9.30 27.86 -9.27
CA GLY A 222 -9.67 29.27 -9.34
C GLY A 222 -8.67 30.22 -8.68
N LYS A 223 -7.40 29.81 -8.56
CA LYS A 223 -6.32 30.62 -7.96
C LYS A 223 -5.46 31.37 -8.98
N LYS A 224 -5.60 31.03 -10.26
CA LYS A 224 -4.84 31.61 -11.37
C LYS A 224 -5.70 31.53 -12.63
N ASP A 225 -5.48 32.44 -13.59
CA ASP A 225 -6.24 32.47 -14.84
C ASP A 225 -5.58 31.61 -15.93
N ASP A 226 -4.25 31.63 -16.02
CA ASP A 226 -3.50 30.94 -17.08
C ASP A 226 -2.74 29.68 -16.63
N PRO A 227 -2.90 28.54 -17.34
CA PRO A 227 -2.23 27.28 -17.03
C PRO A 227 -0.83 27.16 -17.65
N THR A 228 -0.27 28.25 -18.17
CA THR A 228 0.97 28.26 -18.96
C THR A 228 2.21 28.07 -18.08
N CYS A 229 3.23 27.42 -18.62
CA CYS A 229 4.51 27.22 -17.97
C CYS A 229 5.36 28.49 -18.10
N PRO A 230 5.97 29.00 -17.02
CA PRO A 230 6.80 30.20 -17.08
C PRO A 230 8.10 30.00 -17.89
N LEU A 231 8.54 28.76 -18.10
CA LEU A 231 9.78 28.46 -18.82
C LEU A 231 9.55 28.24 -20.32
N CYS A 232 8.59 27.41 -20.69
CA CYS A 232 8.39 26.98 -22.08
C CYS A 232 7.03 27.38 -22.67
N GLN A 233 6.22 28.15 -21.93
CA GLN A 233 4.89 28.65 -22.30
C GLN A 233 3.81 27.60 -22.62
N GLY A 234 4.15 26.32 -22.72
CA GLY A 234 3.19 25.21 -22.84
C GLY A 234 2.35 25.00 -21.58
N ARG A 235 1.35 24.11 -21.64
CA ARG A 235 0.48 23.82 -20.49
C ARG A 235 1.27 23.15 -19.35
N GLN A 236 1.25 23.75 -18.16
CA GLN A 236 2.01 23.29 -17.00
C GLN A 236 1.19 22.30 -16.15
N THR A 237 1.23 21.02 -16.53
CA THR A 237 0.78 19.90 -15.69
C THR A 237 1.86 19.49 -14.67
N THR A 238 1.54 18.60 -13.74
CA THR A 238 2.56 18.06 -12.81
C THR A 238 3.62 17.23 -13.55
N GLU A 239 3.21 16.37 -14.46
CA GLU A 239 4.12 15.64 -15.36
C GLU A 239 5.04 16.59 -16.14
N HIS A 240 4.49 17.69 -16.67
CA HIS A 240 5.27 18.71 -17.34
C HIS A 240 6.38 19.27 -16.44
N VAL A 241 6.05 19.62 -15.20
CA VAL A 241 7.04 20.19 -14.26
C VAL A 241 8.08 19.16 -13.87
N LEU A 242 7.68 17.91 -13.62
CA LEU A 242 8.56 16.88 -13.05
C LEU A 242 9.45 16.17 -14.07
N SER A 243 9.04 16.05 -15.33
CA SER A 243 9.79 15.28 -16.34
C SER A 243 9.77 15.85 -17.76
N SER A 244 8.72 16.56 -18.16
CA SER A 244 8.44 16.79 -19.60
C SER A 244 8.61 18.23 -20.07
N CYS A 245 9.20 19.12 -19.27
CA CYS A 245 9.46 20.49 -19.70
C CYS A 245 10.69 20.57 -20.60
N LYS A 246 10.50 20.94 -21.87
CA LYS A 246 11.57 21.05 -22.89
C LYS A 246 12.73 21.96 -22.44
N VAL A 247 12.41 23.13 -21.90
CA VAL A 247 13.42 24.10 -21.43
C VAL A 247 14.12 23.62 -20.17
N ALA A 248 13.41 22.95 -19.25
CA ALA A 248 14.04 22.40 -18.05
C ALA A 248 14.97 21.22 -18.39
N LEU A 249 14.59 20.41 -19.38
CA LEU A 249 15.39 19.31 -19.91
C LEU A 249 16.67 19.83 -20.58
N SER A 250 16.56 20.81 -21.49
CA SER A 250 17.72 21.38 -22.18
C SER A 250 18.69 22.10 -21.23
N GLN A 251 18.18 22.63 -20.11
CA GLN A 251 19.00 23.25 -19.06
C GLN A 251 19.59 22.24 -18.06
N GLY A 252 19.33 20.94 -18.20
CA GLY A 252 19.83 19.90 -17.29
C GLY A 252 19.25 19.98 -15.86
N ARG A 253 18.10 20.64 -15.65
CA ARG A 253 17.54 20.86 -14.31
C ARG A 253 17.13 19.56 -13.61
N TYR A 254 16.69 18.56 -14.38
CA TYR A 254 16.25 17.26 -13.84
C TYR A 254 17.41 16.43 -13.29
N THR A 255 18.57 16.51 -13.92
CA THR A 255 19.78 15.77 -13.53
C THR A 255 20.67 16.57 -12.58
N TRP A 256 20.43 17.87 -12.38
CA TRP A 256 21.28 18.74 -11.57
C TRP A 256 21.60 18.19 -10.18
N ARG A 257 20.58 17.77 -9.40
CA ARG A 257 20.81 17.26 -8.04
C ARG A 257 21.54 15.92 -8.05
N HIS A 258 21.22 15.05 -9.01
CA HIS A 258 21.90 13.78 -9.20
C HIS A 258 23.38 14.01 -9.52
N ASN A 259 23.66 14.86 -10.51
CA ASN A 259 25.02 15.18 -10.93
C ASN A 259 25.80 15.86 -9.82
N ARG A 260 25.17 16.73 -9.01
CA ARG A 260 25.82 17.33 -7.85
C ARG A 260 26.24 16.28 -6.81
N VAL A 261 25.38 15.31 -6.51
CA VAL A 261 25.74 14.21 -5.59
C VAL A 261 26.84 13.34 -6.19
N LEU A 262 26.77 13.01 -7.47
CA LEU A 262 27.84 12.27 -8.15
C LEU A 262 29.17 13.02 -8.13
N GLN A 263 29.17 14.34 -8.28
CA GLN A 263 30.38 15.18 -8.16
C GLN A 263 31.01 15.07 -6.78
N GLU A 264 30.21 15.17 -5.70
CA GLU A 264 30.73 15.04 -4.33
C GLU A 264 31.22 13.61 -4.04
N LEU A 265 30.55 12.58 -4.55
CA LEU A 265 31.03 11.20 -4.41
C LEU A 265 32.32 10.97 -5.19
N ALA A 266 32.38 11.43 -6.44
CA ALA A 266 33.58 11.33 -7.26
C ALA A 266 34.76 12.07 -6.61
N SER A 267 34.54 13.25 -6.03
CA SER A 267 35.60 14.00 -5.34
C SER A 267 36.10 13.24 -4.11
N VAL A 268 35.20 12.75 -3.25
CA VAL A 268 35.57 11.99 -2.05
C VAL A 268 36.34 10.71 -2.41
N ILE A 269 35.89 9.97 -3.42
CA ILE A 269 36.57 8.75 -3.87
C ILE A 269 37.94 9.10 -4.49
N SER A 270 38.05 10.19 -5.25
CA SER A 270 39.33 10.62 -5.84
C SER A 270 40.33 11.07 -4.76
N THR A 271 39.88 11.80 -3.74
CA THR A 271 40.72 12.17 -2.60
C THR A 271 41.14 10.94 -1.81
N GLY A 272 40.22 10.03 -1.54
CA GLY A 272 40.50 8.76 -0.86
C GLY A 272 41.51 7.89 -1.60
N LYS A 273 41.56 7.95 -2.94
CA LYS A 273 42.61 7.31 -3.74
C LYS A 273 44.01 7.90 -3.45
N GLY A 274 44.11 9.22 -3.24
CA GLY A 274 45.39 9.89 -2.98
C GLY A 274 45.97 9.62 -1.58
N GLU A 275 45.14 9.15 -0.64
CA GLU A 275 45.54 8.85 0.74
C GLU A 275 45.91 7.36 0.95
N ILE A 276 45.92 6.54 -0.11
CA ILE A 276 46.32 5.14 -0.04
C ILE A 276 47.81 5.07 0.31
N HIS A 277 48.11 4.67 1.55
CA HIS A 277 49.46 4.26 1.91
C HIS A 277 49.72 2.89 1.28
N PRO A 278 50.88 2.66 0.63
CA PRO A 278 51.24 1.32 0.17
C PRO A 278 51.16 0.38 1.37
N SER A 279 50.52 -0.78 1.21
CA SER A 279 50.47 -1.78 2.28
C SER A 279 51.90 -2.04 2.73
N SER A 280 52.25 -1.67 3.96
CA SER A 280 53.60 -1.91 4.47
C SER A 280 53.77 -3.42 4.61
N THR A 281 54.46 -4.04 3.67
CA THR A 281 54.80 -5.46 3.73
C THR A 281 55.82 -5.65 4.84
N SER A 282 55.39 -5.93 6.07
CA SER A 282 56.32 -6.29 7.14
C SER A 282 56.78 -7.73 6.92
N SER A 283 57.98 -7.93 6.39
CA SER A 283 58.61 -9.25 6.37
C SER A 283 59.17 -9.56 7.76
N THR A 284 58.50 -10.43 8.53
CA THR A 284 59.09 -11.01 9.73
C THR A 284 60.07 -12.11 9.32
N VAL A 285 61.37 -11.86 9.47
CA VAL A 285 62.43 -12.86 9.26
C VAL A 285 62.53 -13.71 10.53
N PHE A 286 62.05 -14.95 10.49
CA PHE A 286 62.30 -15.91 11.56
C PHE A 286 63.79 -16.30 11.55
N THR A 287 64.47 -16.05 12.65
CA THR A 287 65.86 -16.45 12.85
C THR A 287 65.89 -17.51 13.94
N THR A 288 66.55 -18.64 13.70
CA THR A 288 66.74 -19.69 14.70
C THR A 288 67.72 -19.24 15.78
N GLU A 289 67.41 -19.57 17.04
CA GLU A 289 68.31 -19.33 18.17
C GLU A 289 69.64 -20.05 17.92
N GLY A 290 70.74 -19.31 17.91
CA GLY A 290 72.09 -19.85 17.64
C GLY A 290 72.75 -19.47 16.30
N GLY A 291 72.14 -18.58 15.51
CA GLY A 291 72.89 -17.70 14.59
C GLY A 291 73.53 -18.30 13.33
N VAL A 292 73.26 -19.56 12.93
CA VAL A 292 73.79 -20.07 11.65
C VAL A 292 72.77 -20.95 10.90
N LYS A 293 72.61 -20.62 9.61
CA LYS A 293 71.78 -21.21 8.53
C LYS A 293 70.38 -20.59 8.36
N LYS A 294 70.21 -19.85 7.25
CA LYS A 294 68.92 -19.38 6.72
C LYS A 294 68.01 -20.59 6.48
N TRP A 295 66.79 -20.55 7.03
CA TRP A 295 65.70 -21.44 6.65
C TRP A 295 65.44 -21.33 5.14
N HIS A 296 65.28 -22.46 4.43
CA HIS A 296 64.89 -22.50 3.01
C HIS A 296 63.38 -22.32 2.78
N GLY A 297 62.62 -21.99 3.83
CA GLY A 297 61.22 -21.62 3.72
C GLY A 297 61.12 -20.16 3.28
N GLY A 298 60.50 -19.92 2.13
CA GLY A 298 60.26 -18.56 1.62
C GLY A 298 59.60 -17.67 2.66
N SER A 299 59.94 -16.38 2.63
CA SER A 299 59.26 -15.34 3.40
C SER A 299 57.76 -15.44 3.15
N ILE A 300 56.97 -15.80 4.16
CA ILE A 300 55.52 -15.80 4.05
C ILE A 300 55.09 -14.33 4.18
N THR A 301 54.59 -13.78 3.09
CA THR A 301 53.98 -12.45 3.08
C THR A 301 52.65 -12.54 3.81
N ILE A 302 52.60 -12.10 5.08
CA ILE A 302 51.35 -12.02 5.81
C ILE A 302 50.68 -10.71 5.40
N ASN A 303 49.62 -10.79 4.59
CA ASN A 303 48.80 -9.63 4.26
C ASN A 303 48.18 -9.10 5.56
N THR A 304 48.55 -7.88 5.93
CA THR A 304 47.88 -7.17 7.02
C THR A 304 46.44 -6.89 6.59
N HIS A 305 45.53 -6.95 7.57
CA HIS A 305 44.10 -6.72 7.40
C HIS A 305 43.86 -5.40 6.63
N ARG A 306 43.15 -5.46 5.49
CA ARG A 306 42.70 -4.26 4.76
C ARG A 306 41.94 -3.36 5.73
N LYS A 307 42.41 -2.12 5.93
CA LYS A 307 41.75 -1.17 6.85
C LYS A 307 40.51 -0.53 6.22
N GLY A 308 40.39 -0.56 4.90
CA GLY A 308 39.25 -0.03 4.16
C GLY A 308 39.03 -0.75 2.83
N LEU A 309 37.89 -0.46 2.19
CA LEU A 309 37.48 -1.07 0.91
C LEU A 309 38.41 -0.68 -0.26
N LEU A 310 39.09 0.46 -0.16
CA LEU A 310 39.94 1.05 -1.22
C LEU A 310 41.45 0.91 -0.94
N ASP A 311 41.83 0.12 0.06
CA ASP A 311 43.22 -0.05 0.50
C ASP A 311 44.02 -0.90 -0.51
N GLY A 312 45.06 -0.33 -1.13
CA GLY A 312 45.89 -0.97 -2.16
C GLY A 312 45.35 -0.95 -3.59
N CYS A 313 44.34 -0.12 -3.89
CA CYS A 313 43.70 0.00 -5.21
C CYS A 313 44.26 1.20 -6.01
N ASP A 314 45.47 1.08 -6.56
CA ASP A 314 46.14 2.16 -7.29
C ASP A 314 45.79 2.21 -8.79
N ASP A 315 45.25 1.12 -9.34
CA ASP A 315 45.05 0.85 -10.76
C ASP A 315 43.70 1.33 -11.33
N TRP A 316 42.75 1.74 -10.49
CA TRP A 316 41.39 2.08 -10.94
C TRP A 316 41.30 3.52 -11.45
N VAL A 317 40.60 3.71 -12.57
CA VAL A 317 40.24 5.03 -13.12
C VAL A 317 38.78 5.31 -12.78
N ILE A 318 38.53 6.45 -12.11
CA ILE A 318 37.17 6.88 -11.79
C ILE A 318 36.57 7.48 -13.05
N SER A 319 35.57 6.79 -13.60
CA SER A 319 34.69 7.33 -14.65
C SER A 319 33.36 7.68 -14.01
N ALA A 320 32.89 8.90 -14.20
CA ALA A 320 31.59 9.36 -13.75
C ALA A 320 30.82 9.92 -14.94
N ASP A 321 29.59 9.45 -15.12
CA ASP A 321 28.70 9.85 -16.21
C ASP A 321 28.17 11.27 -15.99
N PHE A 322 29.02 12.27 -16.21
CA PHE A 322 28.63 13.68 -16.26
C PHE A 322 28.24 14.05 -17.70
N PRO A 323 27.20 14.87 -17.90
CA PRO A 323 26.99 15.50 -19.20
C PRO A 323 28.21 16.38 -19.54
N GLU A 324 28.65 16.33 -20.80
CA GLU A 324 29.67 17.24 -21.37
C GLU A 324 29.29 18.72 -21.20
#